data_AF-A0A496CMG4-F1
#
_entry.id   AF-A0A496CMG4-F1
#
_cell.length_a   1.000
_cell.length_b   1.000
_cell.length_c   1.000
_cell.angle_alpha   90.00
_cell.angle_beta   90.00
_cell.angle_gamma   90.00
#
_symmetry.space_group_name_H-M   'P 1'
#
loop_
_entity.id
_entity.type
_entity.pdbx_description
1 polymer ?
#
loop_
_entity_poly.entity_id
_entity_poly.type
_entity_poly.pdbx_seq_one_letter_code
_entity_poly.pdbx_strand_id
1 'polypeptide(L)' 'MLTTILLTVIILVICVVLLAVKVIFKKGGRFPNTHVGGNRALSKKGIHCAKTQDREQKKQKNLYDRVKEIEE' A
#
# COMPACT_ATOMS: atom_id res chain seq x y z
N MET A 1 20.68 13.57 -33.82
CA MET A 1 20.39 14.43 -32.65
C MET A 1 18.93 14.83 -32.54
N LEU A 2 18.33 15.48 -33.55
CA LEU A 2 16.93 15.90 -33.46
C LEU A 2 15.96 14.71 -33.47
N THR A 3 16.21 13.71 -34.33
CA THR A 3 15.41 12.47 -34.41
C THR A 3 15.43 11.67 -33.12
N THR A 4 16.61 11.56 -32.50
CA THR A 4 16.78 10.89 -31.20
C THR A 4 16.04 11.61 -30.09
N ILE A 5 16.08 12.95 -30.05
CA ILE A 5 15.33 13.75 -29.07
C ILE A 5 13.83 13.60 -29.29
N LEU A 6 13.37 13.62 -30.54
CA LEU A 6 11.95 13.44 -30.85
C LEU A 6 11.44 12.06 -30.40
N LEU A 7 12.20 10.99 -30.68
CA LEU A 7 11.86 9.64 -30.26
C LEU A 7 11.81 9.49 -28.73
N THR A 8 12.78 10.06 -28.01
CA THR A 8 12.79 9.97 -26.53
C THR A 8 11.61 10.69 -25.90
N VAL A 9 11.24 11.88 -26.42
CA VAL A 9 10.08 12.63 -25.96
C VAL A 9 8.79 11.84 -26.20
N ILE A 10 8.62 11.26 -27.39
CA ILE A 10 7.44 10.43 -27.73
C ILE A 10 7.32 9.26 -26.76
N ILE A 11 8.41 8.54 -26.49
CA ILE A 11 8.43 7.41 -25.56
C ILE A 11 8.02 7.86 -24.15
N LEU A 12 8.57 8.99 -23.66
CA LEU A 12 8.23 9.54 -22.36
C LEU A 12 6.73 9.85 -22.24
N VAL A 13 6.15 10.49 -23.27
CA VAL A 13 4.72 10.81 -23.30
C VAL A 13 3.88 9.53 -23.25
N ILE A 14 4.23 8.51 -24.04
CA ILE A 14 3.54 7.23 -24.03
C ILE A 14 3.59 6.59 -22.64
N CYS A 15 4.76 6.57 -21.98
CA CYS A 15 4.90 6.03 -20.63
C CYS A 15 4.01 6.74 -19.61
N VAL A 16 3.94 8.08 -19.65
CA VAL A 16 3.09 8.87 -18.75
C VAL A 16 1.61 8.56 -18.99
N VAL A 17 1.19 8.49 -20.26
CA VAL A 17 -0.19 8.16 -20.64
C VAL A 17 -0.56 6.76 -20.13
N LEU A 18 0.31 5.77 -20.32
CA LEU A 18 0.09 4.40 -19.85
C LEU A 18 -0.05 4.30 -18.33
N LEU A 19 0.77 5.04 -17.57
CA LEU A 19 0.67 5.09 -16.11
C LEU A 19 -0.63 5.79 -15.63
N ALA A 20 -1.13 6.74 -16.41
CA ALA A 20 -2.31 7.54 -16.07
C ALA A 20 -3.63 6.97 -16.62
N VAL A 21 -3.65 5.83 -17.33
CA VAL A 21 -4.86 5.24 -17.94
C VAL A 21 -6.04 5.18 -16.95
N LYS A 22 -5.81 4.68 -15.72
CA LYS A 22 -6.87 4.60 -14.71
C LYS A 22 -7.35 5.96 -14.19
N VAL A 23 -6.52 7.00 -14.28
CA VAL A 23 -6.87 8.36 -13.86
C VAL A 23 -7.70 9.05 -14.95
N ILE A 24 -7.32 8.87 -16.21
CA ILE A 24 -7.96 9.52 -17.37
C ILE A 24 -9.30 8.85 -17.73
N PHE A 25 -9.34 7.51 -17.79
CA PHE A 25 -10.51 6.79 -18.32
C PHE A 25 -11.56 6.41 -17.27
N LYS A 26 -11.25 6.49 -15.97
CA LYS A 26 -12.18 6.11 -14.90
C LYS A 26 -12.74 7.34 -14.19
N LYS A 27 -14.07 7.45 -14.06
CA LYS A 27 -14.71 8.51 -13.25
C LYS A 27 -14.25 8.38 -11.79
N GLY A 28 -13.62 9.44 -11.26
CA GLY A 28 -12.98 9.41 -9.93
C GLY A 28 -11.65 8.65 -9.88
N GLY A 29 -10.99 8.46 -11.02
CA GLY A 29 -9.68 7.83 -11.13
C GLY A 29 -8.64 8.53 -10.25
N ARG A 30 -7.92 7.74 -9.45
CA ARG A 30 -6.81 8.19 -8.61
C ARG A 30 -5.67 7.21 -8.78
N PHE A 31 -4.44 7.67 -8.55
CA PHE A 31 -3.32 6.76 -8.44
C PHE A 31 -3.58 5.73 -7.32
N PRO A 32 -3.25 4.46 -7.54
CA PRO A 32 -3.46 3.42 -6.55
C PRO A 32 -2.68 3.76 -5.28
N ASN A 33 -3.33 3.61 -4.12
CA ASN A 33 -2.63 3.75 -2.86
C ASN A 33 -1.78 2.50 -2.62
N THR A 34 -0.45 2.65 -2.66
CA THR A 34 0.52 1.57 -2.45
C THR A 34 0.85 1.35 -0.97
N HIS A 35 0.27 2.16 -0.07
CA HIS A 35 0.51 2.05 1.35
C HIS A 35 -0.35 0.92 1.95
N VAL A 36 0.30 0.01 2.70
CA VAL A 36 -0.37 -1.14 3.35
C VAL A 36 -1.57 -0.71 4.19
N GLY A 37 -1.45 0.38 4.95
CA GLY A 37 -2.52 0.89 5.81
C GLY A 37 -3.72 1.48 5.06
N GLY A 38 -3.55 1.89 3.80
CA GLY A 38 -4.64 2.38 2.95
C GLY A 38 -5.35 1.27 2.17
N ASN A 39 -4.83 0.04 2.20
CA ASN A 39 -5.35 -1.07 1.42
C ASN A 39 -6.49 -1.77 2.17
N ARG A 40 -7.73 -1.50 1.73
CA ARG A 40 -8.95 -2.13 2.29
C ARG A 40 -8.93 -3.66 2.22
N ALA A 41 -8.31 -4.26 1.19
CA ALA A 41 -8.25 -5.71 1.06
C ALA A 41 -7.30 -6.34 2.10
N LEU A 42 -6.19 -5.68 2.40
CA LEU A 42 -5.26 -6.10 3.46
C LEU A 42 -5.83 -5.84 4.85
N SER A 43 -6.48 -4.69 5.04
CA SER A 43 -7.17 -4.38 6.29
C SER A 43 -8.28 -5.39 6.61
N LYS A 44 -9.04 -5.87 5.62
CA LYS A 44 -10.03 -6.96 5.81
C LYS A 44 -9.40 -8.28 6.26
N LYS A 45 -8.12 -8.49 5.96
CA LYS A 45 -7.33 -9.67 6.40
C LYS A 45 -6.61 -9.43 7.74
N GLY A 46 -6.81 -8.29 8.40
CA GLY A 46 -6.09 -7.91 9.62
C GLY A 46 -4.61 -7.57 9.39
N ILE A 47 -4.19 -7.34 8.14
CA ILE A 47 -2.80 -7.01 7.82
C ILE A 47 -2.64 -5.49 7.87
N HIS A 48 -1.85 -5.01 8.82
CA HIS A 48 -1.54 -3.59 9.04
C HIS A 48 -0.05 -3.29 8.82
N CYS A 49 0.39 -2.04 8.97
CA CYS A 49 1.84 -1.77 8.98
C CYS A 49 2.48 -2.35 10.25
N ALA A 50 3.77 -2.67 10.20
CA ALA A 50 4.51 -3.29 11.30
C ALA A 50 4.31 -2.53 12.63
N LYS A 51 4.37 -1.19 12.61
CA LYS A 51 4.13 -0.34 13.79
C LYS A 51 2.74 -0.51 14.40
N THR A 52 1.71 -0.65 13.58
CA THR A 52 0.34 -0.85 14.07
C THR A 52 0.18 -2.26 14.62
N GLN A 53 0.73 -3.27 13.93
CA GLN A 53 0.73 -4.65 14.41
C GLN A 53 1.44 -4.78 15.77
N ASP A 54 2.62 -4.18 15.92
CA ASP A 54 3.35 -4.13 17.20
C ASP A 54 2.49 -3.52 18.32
N ARG A 55 1.81 -2.40 18.03
CA ARG A 55 0.94 -1.74 19.01
C ARG A 55 -0.26 -2.61 19.39
N GLU A 56 -0.83 -3.34 18.44
CA GLU A 56 -1.95 -4.26 18.67
C GLU A 56 -1.49 -5.46 19.50
N GLN A 57 -0.31 -6.02 19.22
CA GLN A 57 0.28 -7.11 20.00
C GLN A 57 0.57 -6.71 21.44
N LYS A 58 1.03 -5.47 21.68
CA LYS A 58 1.24 -4.95 23.05
C LYS A 58 -0.04 -4.87 23.89
N LYS A 59 -1.23 -4.86 23.28
CA LYS A 59 -2.51 -4.87 24.00
C LYS A 59 -2.99 -6.29 24.34
N GLN A 60 -2.40 -7.31 23.72
CA GLN A 60 -2.76 -8.70 23.95
C GLN A 60 -2.00 -9.21 25.17
N LYS A 61 -2.65 -10.02 26.01
CA LYS A 61 -1.98 -10.75 27.08
C LYS A 61 -0.93 -11.68 26.46
N ASN A 62 0.31 -11.52 26.87
CA ASN A 62 1.39 -12.39 26.44
C ASN A 62 1.27 -13.77 27.16
N LEU A 63 2.13 -14.72 26.80
CA LEU A 63 2.10 -16.06 27.40
C LEU A 63 2.32 -16.01 28.92
N TYR A 64 3.22 -15.14 29.38
CA TYR A 64 3.53 -14.98 30.80
C TYR A 64 2.32 -14.50 31.60
N ASP A 65 1.61 -13.49 31.11
CA ASP A 65 0.40 -12.95 31.73
C ASP A 65 -0.68 -14.05 31.88
N ARG A 66 -0.81 -14.91 30.87
CA ARG A 66 -1.78 -16.02 30.87
C ARG A 66 -1.42 -17.15 31.82
N VAL A 67 -0.14 -17.49 31.94
CA VAL A 67 0.33 -18.53 32.86
C VAL A 67 0.10 -18.09 34.31
N LYS A 68 0.42 -16.82 34.61
CA LYS A 68 0.20 -16.25 35.94
C LYS A 68 -1.27 -16.30 36.38
N GLU A 69 -2.21 -16.04 35.47
CA GLU A 69 -3.66 -16.12 35.76
C GLU A 69 -4.17 -17.55 36.02
N ILE A 70 -3.43 -18.58 35.62
CA ILE A 70 -3.78 -19.99 35.90
C ILE A 70 -3.22 -20.43 37.26
N GLU A 71 -2.11 -19.83 37.68
CA GLU A 71 -1.45 -20.12 38.96
C GLU A 71 -2.06 -19.37 40.16
N GLU A 72 -2.68 -18.21 39.93
CA GLU A 72 -3.50 -17.47 40.91
C GLU A 72 -4.92 -18.05 41.05
#